data_AF-A0A0F9V260-F1
#
_entry.id   AF-A0A0F9V260-F1
#
_cell.length_a   1.000
_cell.length_b   1.000
_cell.length_c   1.000
_cell.angle_alpha   90.00
_cell.angle_beta   90.00
_cell.angle_gamma   90.00
#
_symmetry.space_group_name_H-M   'P 1'
#
loop_
_entity.id
_entity.type
_entity.pdbx_description
1 polymer ?
#
loop_
_entity_poly.entity_id
_entity_poly.type
_entity_poly.pdbx_seq_one_letter_code
_entity_poly.pdbx_strand_id
1 'polypeptide(L)'
;MHPFRLLTALVTTLVITLPVSLQAQAQTGGQWSEYDDVFENGARHANIWQLGWTGIYGASLAVNAYQSSEASNPDDRFDARVGVVKSALAVAGMLTDRQPHPAALAEYERLKASGDLSGVQALGLQLAQAERERRGWGARVSSLVVNGVAGAVIAADGREGDAAINFASGMLVNELQIWTQPRQATSAINRFQPANLSLGPITIPGEYALNVGPQQLGATWRY
;
A
#
# COMPACT_ATOMS: atom_id res chain seq x y z
N MET A 1 11.50 42.46 -6.81
CA MET A 1 11.98 41.61 -5.69
C MET A 1 10.84 40.67 -5.35
N HIS A 2 10.99 39.37 -5.67
CA HIS A 2 9.92 38.39 -5.76
C HIS A 2 9.69 37.68 -4.41
N PRO A 3 8.52 37.81 -3.76
CA PRO A 3 8.21 37.06 -2.57
C PRO A 3 7.30 35.87 -2.90
N PHE A 4 7.62 35.01 -3.89
CA PHE A 4 6.75 33.86 -4.21
C PHE A 4 7.49 32.63 -4.75
N ARG A 5 8.74 32.43 -4.34
CA ARG A 5 9.51 31.19 -4.57
C ARG A 5 9.53 30.25 -3.34
N LEU A 6 8.46 30.24 -2.54
CA LEU A 6 8.43 29.51 -1.26
C LEU A 6 7.27 28.53 -1.10
N LEU A 7 6.47 28.26 -2.14
CA LEU A 7 5.36 27.30 -2.06
C LEU A 7 5.66 25.94 -2.72
N THR A 8 6.84 25.78 -3.32
CA THR A 8 7.34 24.50 -3.85
C THR A 8 8.15 23.69 -2.83
N ALA A 9 8.22 24.14 -1.57
CA ALA A 9 9.05 23.56 -0.51
C ALA A 9 8.26 23.12 0.73
N LEU A 10 6.98 22.74 0.58
CA LEU A 10 6.14 22.30 1.70
C LEU A 10 5.52 20.90 1.51
N VAL A 11 6.22 20.00 0.80
CA VAL A 11 5.92 18.56 0.79
C VAL A 11 7.08 17.73 1.40
N THR A 12 8.22 18.36 1.71
CA THR A 12 9.46 17.66 2.09
C THR A 12 9.76 17.62 3.58
N THR A 13 8.78 17.86 4.46
CA THR A 13 9.01 17.72 5.91
C THR A 13 7.85 17.00 6.59
N LEU A 14 7.77 15.69 6.36
CA LEU A 14 7.21 14.77 7.35
C LEU A 14 8.10 13.52 7.41
N VAL A 15 9.35 13.74 7.81
CA VAL A 15 10.26 12.66 8.20
C VAL A 15 9.93 12.29 9.65
N ILE A 16 9.18 11.20 9.77
CA ILE A 16 9.39 10.09 10.70
C ILE A 16 9.62 10.49 12.17
N THR A 17 8.56 10.45 12.96
CA THR A 17 8.64 10.01 14.36
C THR A 17 7.86 8.70 14.48
N LEU A 18 8.54 7.58 14.21
CA LEU A 18 8.08 6.25 14.59
C LEU A 18 8.46 6.05 16.07
N PRO A 19 7.52 6.00 17.02
CA PRO A 19 7.81 5.33 18.28
C PRO A 19 8.00 3.84 17.97
N VAL A 20 9.24 3.36 18.12
CA VAL A 20 9.52 1.93 18.17
C VAL A 20 8.94 1.41 19.48
N SER A 21 7.71 0.92 19.42
CA SER A 21 7.11 0.18 20.51
C SER A 21 7.67 -1.25 20.47
N LEU A 22 8.68 -1.52 21.31
CA LEU A 22 9.08 -2.87 21.68
C LEU A 22 7.94 -3.51 22.49
N GLN A 23 7.07 -4.28 21.83
CA GLN A 23 6.22 -5.24 22.53
C GLN A 23 6.89 -6.60 22.49
N ALA A 24 7.56 -6.92 23.59
CA ALA A 24 7.87 -8.29 23.95
C ALA A 24 6.58 -8.95 24.45
N GLN A 25 5.99 -9.86 23.67
CA GLN A 25 4.98 -10.78 24.17
C GLN A 25 5.53 -12.20 24.11
N ALA A 26 5.73 -12.74 25.31
CA ALA A 26 6.06 -14.13 25.54
C ALA A 26 4.81 -15.00 25.34
N GLN A 27 4.98 -16.05 24.53
CA GLN A 27 4.50 -17.44 24.69
C GLN A 27 2.99 -17.75 24.93
N THR A 28 2.60 -18.90 24.36
CA THR A 28 1.42 -19.76 24.66
C THR A 28 0.04 -19.31 24.16
N GLY A 29 -0.32 -19.72 22.93
CA GLY A 29 -1.66 -19.54 22.33
C GLY A 29 -1.72 -19.76 20.79
N GLY A 30 -1.19 -20.87 20.26
CA GLY A 30 -2.00 -21.91 19.61
C GLY A 30 -2.56 -21.57 18.21
N GLN A 31 -1.79 -21.83 17.14
CA GLN A 31 -2.13 -21.87 15.69
C GLN A 31 -2.85 -20.67 15.03
N TRP A 32 -3.78 -20.02 15.72
CA TRP A 32 -4.62 -18.92 15.24
C TRP A 32 -4.01 -17.53 15.47
N SER A 33 -3.16 -17.37 16.48
CA SER A 33 -2.53 -16.07 16.79
C SER A 33 -1.63 -15.55 15.67
N GLU A 34 -1.02 -16.43 14.89
CA GLU A 34 -0.24 -16.05 13.70
C GLU A 34 -1.14 -15.52 12.57
N TYR A 35 -2.35 -16.07 12.42
CA TYR A 35 -3.33 -15.57 11.44
C TYR A 35 -4.00 -14.29 11.91
N ASP A 36 -4.24 -14.14 13.22
CA ASP A 36 -4.76 -12.90 13.81
C ASP A 36 -3.87 -11.71 13.44
N ASP A 37 -2.54 -11.85 13.56
CA ASP A 37 -1.60 -10.79 13.13
C ASP A 37 -1.73 -10.47 11.64
N VAL A 38 -1.80 -11.49 10.77
CA VAL A 38 -1.89 -11.29 9.32
C VAL A 38 -3.16 -10.54 8.91
N PHE A 39 -4.31 -10.97 9.42
CA PHE A 39 -5.60 -10.44 8.99
C PHE A 39 -5.96 -9.14 9.73
N GLU A 40 -5.77 -9.08 11.05
CA GLU A 40 -6.13 -7.88 11.82
C GLU A 40 -5.16 -6.72 11.54
N ASN A 41 -3.85 -6.95 11.59
CA ASN A 41 -2.90 -5.87 11.30
C ASN A 41 -2.85 -5.56 9.80
N GLY A 42 -3.10 -6.54 8.93
CA GLY A 42 -3.31 -6.32 7.50
C GLY A 42 -4.48 -5.36 7.23
N ALA A 43 -5.65 -5.62 7.82
CA ALA A 43 -6.83 -4.77 7.67
C ALA A 43 -6.64 -3.38 8.28
N ARG A 44 -6.01 -3.30 9.46
CA ARG A 44 -5.70 -2.02 10.12
C ARG A 44 -4.77 -1.16 9.27
N HIS A 45 -3.67 -1.74 8.77
CA HIS A 45 -2.75 -1.04 7.87
C HIS A 45 -3.48 -0.61 6.60
N ALA A 46 -4.26 -1.50 5.98
CA ALA A 46 -5.02 -1.19 4.78
C ALA A 46 -5.97 0.00 4.94
N ASN A 47 -6.69 0.05 6.06
CA ASN A 47 -7.59 1.17 6.36
C ASN A 47 -6.81 2.48 6.54
N ILE A 48 -5.72 2.48 7.31
CA ILE A 48 -4.88 3.67 7.51
C ILE A 48 -4.29 4.15 6.19
N TRP A 49 -3.75 3.22 5.39
CA TRP A 49 -3.17 3.52 4.09
C TRP A 49 -4.22 4.11 3.14
N GLN A 50 -5.42 3.51 3.08
CA GLN A 50 -6.48 3.97 2.20
C GLN A 50 -7.01 5.34 2.63
N LEU A 51 -7.25 5.55 3.92
CA LEU A 51 -7.66 6.85 4.45
C LEU A 51 -6.57 7.92 4.25
N GLY A 52 -5.31 7.56 4.45
CA GLY A 52 -4.17 8.46 4.26
C GLY A 52 -4.07 8.97 2.82
N TRP A 53 -4.05 8.05 1.85
CA TRP A 53 -4.00 8.43 0.43
C TRP A 53 -5.26 9.15 -0.04
N THR A 54 -6.44 8.72 0.40
CA THR A 54 -7.70 9.43 0.10
C THR A 54 -7.67 10.85 0.66
N GLY A 55 -7.16 11.05 1.88
CA GLY A 55 -7.01 12.36 2.50
C GLY A 55 -6.05 13.27 1.73
N ILE A 56 -4.89 12.75 1.30
CA ILE A 56 -3.92 13.49 0.48
C ILE A 56 -4.56 13.94 -0.84
N TYR A 57 -5.23 13.03 -1.56
CA TYR A 57 -5.90 13.37 -2.81
C TYR A 57 -7.11 14.29 -2.61
N GLY A 58 -7.86 14.13 -1.53
CA GLY A 58 -8.98 15.01 -1.18
C GLY A 58 -8.54 16.44 -0.86
N ALA A 59 -7.46 16.60 -0.09
CA ALA A 59 -6.85 17.90 0.18
C ALA A 59 -6.32 18.54 -1.11
N SER A 60 -5.65 17.74 -1.96
CA SER A 60 -5.16 18.21 -3.26
C SER A 60 -6.29 18.67 -4.16
N LEU A 61 -7.42 17.94 -4.18
CA LEU A 61 -8.62 18.32 -4.92
C LEU A 61 -9.18 19.66 -4.42
N ALA A 62 -9.29 19.85 -3.11
CA ALA A 62 -9.81 21.10 -2.54
C ALA A 62 -8.91 22.31 -2.87
N VAL A 63 -7.59 22.16 -2.72
CA VAL A 63 -6.61 23.20 -3.05
C VAL A 63 -6.64 23.54 -4.55
N ASN A 64 -6.68 22.53 -5.42
CA ASN A 64 -6.77 22.73 -6.86
C ASN A 64 -8.11 23.36 -7.27
N ALA A 65 -9.22 22.96 -6.66
CA ALA A 65 -10.52 23.56 -6.93
C ALA A 65 -10.52 25.06 -6.59
N TYR A 66 -9.99 25.42 -5.42
CA TYR A 66 -9.84 26.81 -5.01
C TYR A 66 -8.94 27.62 -5.95
N GLN A 67 -7.76 27.10 -6.29
CA GLN A 67 -6.84 27.78 -7.21
C GLN A 67 -7.39 27.90 -8.63
N SER A 68 -8.21 26.94 -9.08
CA SER A 68 -8.81 26.97 -10.42
C SER A 68 -9.73 28.18 -10.66
N SER A 69 -10.30 28.74 -9.58
CA SER A 69 -11.13 29.95 -9.61
C SER A 69 -10.36 31.20 -9.17
N GLU A 70 -9.59 31.10 -8.09
CA GLU A 70 -9.07 32.28 -7.38
C GLU A 70 -7.65 32.69 -7.80
N ALA A 71 -6.90 31.81 -8.47
CA ALA A 71 -5.55 32.17 -8.89
C ALA A 71 -5.58 33.37 -9.86
N SER A 72 -4.69 34.33 -9.64
CA SER A 72 -4.63 35.57 -10.42
C SER A 72 -4.02 35.35 -11.80
N ASN A 73 -3.07 34.42 -11.92
CA ASN A 73 -2.42 34.02 -13.16
C ASN A 73 -3.31 33.03 -13.95
N PRO A 74 -3.59 33.28 -15.25
CA PRO A 74 -4.24 32.33 -16.15
C PRO A 74 -3.60 30.93 -16.17
N ASP A 75 -2.27 30.85 -16.14
CA ASP A 75 -1.55 29.57 -16.24
C ASP A 75 -1.74 28.73 -14.97
N ASP A 76 -1.68 29.37 -13.80
CA ASP A 76 -1.92 28.72 -12.52
C ASP A 76 -3.37 28.20 -12.42
N ARG A 77 -4.34 28.95 -12.96
CA ARG A 77 -5.74 28.48 -13.05
C ARG A 77 -5.88 27.28 -13.96
N PHE A 78 -5.17 27.26 -15.09
CA PHE A 78 -5.19 26.13 -16.03
C PHE A 78 -4.61 24.87 -15.36
N ASP A 79 -3.43 24.97 -14.75
CA ASP A 79 -2.79 23.87 -14.03
C ASP A 79 -3.68 23.35 -12.90
N ALA A 80 -4.32 24.25 -12.16
CA ALA A 80 -5.24 23.90 -11.09
C ALA A 80 -6.47 23.13 -11.61
N ARG A 81 -7.01 23.47 -12.79
CA ARG A 81 -8.11 22.70 -13.42
C ARG A 81 -7.69 21.29 -13.80
N VAL A 82 -6.49 21.14 -14.40
CA VAL A 82 -5.91 19.82 -14.67
C VAL A 82 -5.73 19.04 -13.36
N GLY A 83 -5.25 19.71 -12.32
CA GLY A 83 -5.10 19.19 -10.96
C GLY A 83 -6.42 18.72 -10.33
N VAL A 84 -7.53 19.44 -10.53
CA VAL A 84 -8.87 19.03 -10.09
C VAL A 84 -9.25 17.69 -10.71
N VAL A 85 -9.12 17.56 -12.04
CA VAL A 85 -9.46 16.32 -12.75
C VAL A 85 -8.60 15.16 -12.24
N LYS A 86 -7.28 15.36 -12.14
CA LYS A 86 -6.34 14.33 -11.66
C LYS A 86 -6.65 13.90 -10.22
N SER A 87 -6.90 14.86 -9.33
CA SER A 87 -7.18 14.59 -7.92
C SER A 87 -8.54 13.91 -7.74
N ALA A 88 -9.56 14.32 -8.51
CA ALA A 88 -10.87 13.69 -8.50
C ALA A 88 -10.81 12.23 -8.97
N LEU A 89 -10.07 11.95 -10.06
CA LEU A 89 -9.83 10.58 -10.51
C LEU A 89 -9.08 9.75 -9.47
N ALA A 90 -8.08 10.33 -8.80
CA ALA A 90 -7.35 9.64 -7.74
C ALA A 90 -8.25 9.31 -6.54
N VAL A 91 -9.08 10.26 -6.08
CA VAL A 91 -10.08 10.01 -5.02
C VAL A 91 -11.07 8.94 -5.46
N ALA A 92 -11.61 9.04 -6.68
CA ALA A 92 -12.54 8.04 -7.21
C ALA A 92 -11.88 6.65 -7.21
N GLY A 93 -10.64 6.54 -7.71
CA GLY A 93 -9.85 5.32 -7.68
C GLY A 93 -9.70 4.74 -6.27
N MET A 94 -9.38 5.56 -5.27
CA MET A 94 -9.28 5.13 -3.87
C MET A 94 -10.61 4.60 -3.30
N LEU A 95 -11.75 5.10 -3.78
CA LEU A 95 -13.08 4.68 -3.31
C LEU A 95 -13.56 3.40 -4.00
N THR A 96 -13.20 3.22 -5.27
CA THR A 96 -13.61 2.06 -6.09
C THR A 96 -12.67 0.86 -5.93
N ASP A 97 -11.36 1.08 -5.90
CA ASP A 97 -10.35 0.01 -5.73
C ASP A 97 -9.94 -0.10 -4.27
N ARG A 98 -10.86 -0.62 -3.45
CA ARG A 98 -10.60 -0.80 -2.01
C ARG A 98 -9.60 -1.92 -1.76
N GLN A 99 -8.78 -1.77 -0.72
CA GLN A 99 -7.86 -2.81 -0.31
C GLN A 99 -8.62 -4.10 0.06
N PRO A 100 -8.07 -5.28 -0.24
CA PRO A 100 -8.75 -6.56 -0.02
C PRO A 100 -8.75 -6.97 1.46
N HIS A 101 -7.86 -6.40 2.28
CA HIS A 101 -7.62 -6.82 3.66
C HIS A 101 -8.83 -6.71 4.59
N PRO A 102 -9.66 -5.65 4.56
CA PRO A 102 -10.86 -5.61 5.41
C PRO A 102 -11.89 -6.70 5.07
N ALA A 103 -12.04 -7.03 3.79
CA ALA A 103 -12.91 -8.13 3.37
C ALA A 103 -12.33 -9.48 3.78
N ALA A 104 -11.01 -9.65 3.66
CA ALA A 104 -10.32 -10.85 4.12
C ALA A 104 -10.39 -11.02 5.64
N LEU A 105 -10.34 -9.94 6.43
CA LEU A 105 -10.53 -10.02 7.88
C LEU A 105 -11.95 -10.51 8.23
N ALA A 106 -12.97 -9.98 7.58
CA ALA A 106 -14.35 -10.41 7.81
C ALA A 106 -14.55 -11.90 7.50
N GLU A 107 -13.94 -12.40 6.42
CA GLU A 107 -13.99 -13.83 6.07
C GLU A 107 -13.15 -14.68 7.02
N TYR A 108 -11.98 -14.18 7.44
CA TYR A 108 -11.14 -14.84 8.44
C TYR A 108 -11.90 -15.05 9.76
N GLU A 109 -12.61 -14.04 10.27
CA GLU A 109 -13.41 -14.14 11.49
C GLU A 109 -14.48 -15.22 11.38
N ARG A 110 -15.11 -15.37 10.20
CA ARG A 110 -16.10 -16.43 9.95
C ARG A 110 -15.47 -17.82 9.98
N LEU A 111 -14.34 -18.00 9.30
CA LEU A 111 -13.64 -19.29 9.22
C LEU A 111 -13.03 -19.70 10.57
N LYS A 112 -12.54 -18.72 11.34
CA LYS A 112 -12.07 -18.92 12.72
C LYS A 112 -13.22 -19.39 13.62
N ALA A 113 -14.41 -18.80 13.49
CA ALA A 113 -15.59 -19.22 14.25
C ALA A 113 -16.06 -20.65 13.91
N SER A 114 -15.88 -21.10 12.66
CA SER A 114 -16.17 -22.48 12.26
C SER A 114 -15.03 -23.47 12.52
N GLY A 115 -13.85 -22.99 12.93
CA GLY A 115 -12.65 -23.82 13.13
C GLY A 115 -12.04 -24.35 11.82
N ASP A 116 -12.36 -23.75 10.67
CA ASP A 116 -11.87 -24.17 9.36
C ASP A 116 -10.48 -23.60 9.07
N LEU A 117 -9.45 -24.30 9.56
CA LEU A 117 -8.05 -23.97 9.31
C LEU A 117 -7.68 -24.04 7.82
N SER A 118 -8.26 -24.98 7.06
CA SER A 118 -7.96 -25.14 5.64
C SER A 118 -8.46 -23.95 4.82
N GLY A 119 -9.65 -23.43 5.15
CA GLY A 119 -10.20 -22.21 4.57
C GLY A 119 -9.33 -20.99 4.88
N VAL A 120 -8.83 -20.87 6.11
CA VAL A 120 -7.95 -19.73 6.53
C VAL A 120 -6.64 -19.72 5.76
N GLN A 121 -6.05 -20.89 5.54
CA GLN A 121 -4.84 -21.04 4.73
C GLN A 121 -5.10 -20.62 3.27
N ALA A 122 -6.18 -21.12 2.67
CA ALA A 122 -6.57 -20.74 1.31
C ALA A 122 -6.82 -19.23 1.18
N LEU A 123 -7.50 -18.64 2.15
CA LEU A 123 -7.76 -17.20 2.21
C LEU A 123 -6.45 -16.39 2.30
N GLY A 124 -5.48 -16.84 3.11
CA GLY A 124 -4.16 -16.22 3.20
C GLY A 124 -3.39 -16.25 1.88
N LEU A 125 -3.44 -17.37 1.16
CA LEU A 125 -2.83 -17.50 -0.18
C LEU A 125 -3.47 -16.55 -1.20
N GLN A 126 -4.81 -16.46 -1.21
CA GLN A 126 -5.57 -15.55 -2.08
C GLN A 126 -5.23 -14.09 -1.78
N LEU A 127 -5.20 -13.71 -0.49
CA LEU A 127 -4.85 -12.36 -0.07
C LEU A 127 -3.42 -11.98 -0.51
N ALA A 128 -2.46 -12.89 -0.36
CA ALA A 128 -1.10 -12.65 -0.79
C ALA A 128 -0.93 -12.60 -2.32
N GLN A 129 -1.75 -13.34 -3.07
CA GLN A 129 -1.78 -13.19 -4.52
C GLN A 129 -2.32 -11.80 -4.90
N ALA A 130 -3.42 -11.36 -4.28
CA ALA A 130 -3.98 -10.04 -4.51
C ALA A 130 -3.00 -8.91 -4.15
N GLU A 131 -2.22 -9.06 -3.07
CA GLU A 131 -1.12 -8.14 -2.73
C GLU A 131 -0.03 -8.11 -3.80
N ARG A 132 0.37 -9.28 -4.34
CA ARG A 132 1.38 -9.38 -5.41
C ARG A 132 0.91 -8.76 -6.71
N GLU A 133 -0.32 -9.00 -7.12
CA GLU A 133 -0.90 -8.45 -8.35
C GLU A 133 -0.94 -6.91 -8.31
N ARG A 134 -1.38 -6.35 -7.17
CA ARG A 134 -1.45 -4.89 -6.97
C ARG A 134 -0.08 -4.21 -6.93
N ARG A 135 0.98 -4.94 -6.55
CA ARG A 135 2.37 -4.46 -6.61
C ARG A 135 3.10 -4.88 -7.89
N GLY A 136 2.40 -5.57 -8.78
CA GLY A 136 2.94 -6.09 -10.03
C GLY A 136 3.20 -5.00 -11.06
N TRP A 137 3.73 -5.42 -12.22
CA TRP A 137 4.03 -4.52 -13.33
C TRP A 137 2.78 -3.81 -13.89
N GLY A 138 1.60 -4.44 -13.84
CA GLY A 138 0.35 -3.84 -14.31
C GLY A 138 0.00 -2.51 -13.63
N ALA A 139 0.20 -2.43 -12.30
CA ALA A 139 -0.04 -1.21 -11.53
C ALA A 139 0.95 -0.09 -11.86
N ARG A 140 2.19 -0.43 -12.26
CA ARG A 140 3.18 0.56 -12.70
C ARG A 140 2.88 1.10 -14.09
N VAL A 141 2.35 0.27 -14.98
CA VAL A 141 2.01 0.65 -16.37
C VAL A 141 0.79 1.57 -16.43
N SER A 142 -0.26 1.31 -15.64
CA SER A 142 -1.44 2.19 -15.60
C SER A 142 -1.06 3.63 -15.17
N SER A 143 -0.15 3.74 -14.20
CA SER A 143 0.36 5.02 -13.74
C SER A 143 1.18 5.75 -14.80
N LEU A 144 2.02 5.03 -15.56
CA LEU A 144 2.77 5.59 -16.68
C LEU A 144 1.83 6.18 -17.74
N VAL A 145 0.73 5.50 -18.06
CA VAL A 145 -0.26 5.99 -19.04
C VAL A 145 -0.98 7.23 -18.53
N VAL A 146 -1.52 7.20 -17.30
CA VAL A 146 -2.27 8.33 -16.74
C VAL A 146 -1.37 9.57 -16.59
N ASN A 147 -0.16 9.40 -16.03
CA ASN A 147 0.77 10.51 -15.88
C ASN A 147 1.34 10.98 -17.22
N GLY A 148 1.52 10.08 -18.19
CA GLY A 148 1.95 10.42 -19.55
C GLY A 148 0.90 11.26 -20.29
N VAL A 149 -0.39 10.91 -20.20
CA VAL A 149 -1.49 11.69 -20.79
C VAL A 149 -1.58 13.07 -20.13
N ALA A 150 -1.50 13.14 -18.80
CA ALA A 150 -1.50 14.42 -18.10
C ALA A 150 -0.32 15.31 -18.49
N GLY A 151 0.89 14.75 -18.57
CA GLY A 151 2.08 15.46 -19.04
C GLY A 151 1.95 15.94 -20.49
N ALA A 152 1.39 15.13 -21.38
CA ALA A 152 1.16 15.51 -22.78
C ALA A 152 0.18 16.69 -22.92
N VAL A 153 -0.86 16.75 -22.09
CA VAL A 153 -1.79 17.88 -22.07
C VAL A 153 -1.09 19.18 -21.66
N ILE A 154 -0.18 19.13 -20.68
CA ILE A 154 0.61 20.30 -20.25
C ILE A 154 1.63 20.69 -21.33
N ALA A 155 2.27 19.70 -21.97
CA ALA A 155 3.24 19.96 -23.04
C ALA A 155 2.60 20.60 -24.28
N ALA A 156 1.34 20.27 -24.59
CA ALA A 156 0.59 20.87 -25.69
C ALA A 156 0.34 22.38 -25.53
N ASP A 157 0.51 22.92 -24.31
CA ASP A 157 0.44 24.35 -24.00
C ASP A 157 1.81 25.05 -24.11
N GLY A 158 2.83 24.37 -24.66
CA GLY A 158 4.19 24.91 -24.83
C GLY A 158 5.06 24.88 -23.57
N ARG A 159 4.60 24.21 -22.50
CA ARG A 159 5.24 24.15 -21.17
C ARG A 159 5.88 22.80 -20.89
N GLU A 160 6.80 22.38 -21.76
CA GLU A 160 7.45 21.06 -21.71
C GLU A 160 8.20 20.77 -20.40
N GLY A 161 8.81 21.80 -19.79
CA GLY A 161 9.49 21.68 -18.49
C GLY A 161 8.52 21.33 -17.35
N ASP A 162 7.34 21.95 -17.34
CA ASP A 162 6.33 21.70 -16.30
C ASP A 162 5.66 20.34 -16.51
N ALA A 163 5.49 19.91 -17.76
CA ALA A 163 5.04 18.57 -18.11
C ALA A 163 5.98 17.49 -17.57
N ALA A 164 7.30 17.66 -17.71
CA ALA A 164 8.30 16.72 -17.20
C ALA A 164 8.27 16.62 -15.66
N ILE A 165 8.13 17.76 -14.97
CA ILE A 165 8.03 17.79 -13.51
C ILE A 165 6.72 17.13 -13.03
N ASN A 166 5.60 17.37 -13.72
CA ASN A 166 4.31 16.75 -13.38
C ASN A 166 4.38 15.23 -13.54
N PHE A 167 4.98 14.76 -14.63
CA PHE A 167 5.20 13.34 -14.88
C PHE A 167 6.07 12.72 -13.79
N ALA A 168 7.24 13.29 -13.51
CA ALA A 168 8.17 12.77 -12.51
C ALA A 168 7.55 12.73 -11.10
N SER A 169 6.84 13.78 -10.71
CA SER A 169 6.15 13.85 -9.42
C SER A 169 5.03 12.81 -9.33
N GLY A 170 4.27 12.63 -10.40
CA GLY A 170 3.23 11.60 -10.49
C GLY A 170 3.79 10.18 -10.36
N MET A 171 4.93 9.91 -10.98
CA MET A 171 5.63 8.63 -10.88
C MET A 171 6.17 8.37 -9.48
N LEU A 172 6.74 9.40 -8.82
CA LEU A 172 7.20 9.29 -7.44
C LEU A 172 6.05 8.95 -6.48
N VAL A 173 4.93 9.69 -6.58
CA VAL A 173 3.74 9.46 -5.75
C VAL A 173 3.22 8.04 -5.95
N ASN A 174 3.18 7.56 -7.20
CA ASN A 174 2.78 6.20 -7.51
C ASN A 174 3.69 5.14 -6.86
N GLU A 175 5.01 5.30 -6.94
CA GLU A 175 5.93 4.33 -6.34
C GLU A 175 5.85 4.37 -4.81
N LEU A 176 5.67 5.55 -4.20
CA LEU A 176 5.40 5.67 -2.76
C LEU A 176 4.11 4.94 -2.37
N GLN A 177 3.06 5.08 -3.17
CA GLN A 177 1.79 4.40 -2.94
C GLN A 177 1.98 2.87 -2.98
N ILE A 178 2.64 2.33 -4.01
CA ILE A 178 2.96 0.91 -4.15
C ILE A 178 3.87 0.41 -3.02
N TRP A 179 4.89 1.18 -2.66
CA TRP A 179 5.87 0.79 -1.66
C TRP A 179 5.26 0.66 -0.26
N THR A 180 4.40 1.62 0.10
CA THR A 180 3.73 1.70 1.41
C THR A 180 2.50 0.80 1.54
N GLN A 181 2.05 0.20 0.44
CA GLN A 181 0.86 -0.66 0.40
C GLN A 181 1.01 -1.87 1.35
N PRO A 182 -0.08 -2.29 2.03
CA PRO A 182 -0.08 -3.48 2.90
C PRO A 182 0.47 -4.72 2.19
N ARG A 183 1.22 -5.54 2.93
CA ARG A 183 1.89 -6.76 2.44
C ARG A 183 1.98 -7.89 3.48
N GLN A 184 1.10 -7.86 4.47
CA GLN A 184 1.15 -8.73 5.63
C GLN A 184 1.00 -10.20 5.22
N ALA A 185 0.12 -10.52 4.27
CA ALA A 185 -0.11 -11.89 3.82
C ALA A 185 1.09 -12.45 3.04
N THR A 186 1.64 -11.66 2.10
CA THR A 186 2.84 -12.03 1.34
C THR A 186 4.05 -12.18 2.25
N SER A 187 4.19 -11.30 3.25
CA SER A 187 5.27 -11.40 4.24
C SER A 187 5.12 -12.61 5.17
N ALA A 188 3.90 -13.07 5.42
CA ALA A 188 3.66 -14.26 6.23
C ALA A 188 3.99 -15.53 5.43
N ILE A 189 3.53 -15.64 4.18
CA ILE A 189 3.85 -16.80 3.33
C ILE A 189 5.36 -16.92 3.10
N ASN A 190 6.05 -15.82 2.82
CA ASN A 190 7.50 -15.87 2.59
C ASN A 190 8.30 -16.29 3.84
N ARG A 191 7.70 -16.20 5.05
CA ARG A 191 8.31 -16.73 6.27
C ARG A 191 8.21 -18.26 6.35
N PHE A 192 7.17 -18.88 5.80
CA PHE A 192 6.97 -20.34 5.84
C PHE A 192 7.41 -20.99 4.52
N GLN A 193 8.50 -21.73 4.56
CA GLN A 193 9.08 -22.47 3.44
C GLN A 193 8.64 -23.94 3.51
N PRO A 194 8.23 -24.57 2.40
CA PRO A 194 7.90 -26.00 2.40
C PRO A 194 9.14 -26.84 2.70
N ALA A 195 8.99 -27.84 3.58
CA ALA A 195 10.01 -28.84 3.86
C ALA A 195 9.37 -30.20 4.14
N ASN A 196 10.16 -31.24 3.93
CA ASN A 196 9.78 -32.60 4.26
C ASN A 196 10.59 -33.03 5.48
N LEU A 197 9.90 -33.36 6.58
CA LEU A 197 10.56 -33.90 7.77
C LEU A 197 10.56 -35.42 7.67
N SER A 198 11.75 -36.01 7.58
CA SER A 198 11.92 -37.47 7.52
C SER A 198 12.26 -37.99 8.92
N LEU A 199 11.36 -38.80 9.48
CA LEU A 199 11.58 -39.56 10.72
C LEU A 199 11.61 -41.04 10.35
N GLY A 200 12.81 -41.53 10.02
CA GLY A 200 12.98 -42.90 9.51
C GLY A 200 12.24 -43.10 8.17
N PRO A 201 11.36 -44.10 8.03
CA PRO A 201 10.64 -44.34 6.77
C PRO A 201 9.45 -43.39 6.55
N ILE A 202 9.09 -42.56 7.53
CA ILE A 202 7.93 -41.66 7.46
C ILE A 202 8.39 -40.29 6.98
N THR A 203 7.79 -39.82 5.89
CA THR A 203 7.95 -38.44 5.40
C THR A 203 6.71 -37.66 5.78
N ILE A 204 6.88 -36.64 6.62
CA ILE A 204 5.81 -35.72 7.01
C ILE A 204 6.00 -34.44 6.19
N PRO A 205 5.12 -34.16 5.21
CA PRO A 205 5.15 -32.87 4.54
C PRO A 205 4.76 -31.78 5.54
N GLY A 206 5.45 -30.65 5.50
CA GLY A 206 5.14 -29.50 6.33
C GLY A 206 5.82 -28.24 5.82
N GLU A 207 5.75 -27.19 6.62
CA GLU A 207 6.40 -25.93 6.33
C GLU A 207 7.20 -25.48 7.56
N TYR A 208 8.38 -24.91 7.31
CA TYR A 208 9.25 -24.37 8.34
C TYR A 208 9.44 -22.87 8.16
N ALA A 209 9.47 -22.12 9.26
CA ALA A 209 9.90 -20.73 9.27
C ALA A 209 11.16 -20.56 10.10
N LEU A 210 12.19 -19.97 9.52
CA LEU A 210 13.40 -19.58 10.23
C LEU A 210 13.18 -18.23 10.93
N ASN A 211 13.26 -18.25 12.25
CA ASN A 211 13.23 -17.06 13.08
C ASN A 211 14.68 -16.65 13.37
N VAL A 212 15.12 -15.53 12.77
CA VAL A 212 16.45 -14.96 12.98
C VAL A 212 16.31 -13.68 13.79
N GLY A 213 16.82 -13.67 15.03
CA GLY A 213 16.86 -12.50 15.90
C GLY A 213 18.28 -12.22 16.42
N PRO A 214 18.53 -11.03 17.00
CA PRO A 214 19.88 -10.58 17.41
C PRO A 214 20.59 -11.50 18.41
N GLN A 215 19.82 -12.35 19.12
CA GLN A 215 20.33 -13.26 20.15
C GLN A 215 19.72 -14.68 20.04
N GLN A 216 18.90 -14.96 19.02
CA GLN A 216 18.22 -16.25 18.88
C GLN A 216 18.08 -16.67 17.41
N LEU A 217 18.37 -17.94 17.14
CA LEU A 217 18.03 -18.64 15.91
C LEU A 217 17.05 -19.75 16.27
N GLY A 218 15.85 -19.72 15.71
CA GLY A 218 14.80 -20.71 15.95
C GLY A 218 14.16 -21.16 14.65
N ALA A 219 13.55 -22.35 14.65
CA ALA A 219 12.73 -22.82 13.54
C ALA A 219 11.34 -23.18 14.07
N THR A 220 10.30 -22.63 13.45
CA THR A 220 8.91 -23.02 13.70
C THR A 220 8.49 -24.01 12.63
N TRP A 221 7.93 -25.16 13.02
CA TRP A 221 7.43 -26.17 12.09
C TRP A 221 5.90 -26.23 12.13
N ARG A 222 5.24 -26.34 10.98
CA ARG A 222 3.80 -26.62 10.85
C ARG A 222 3.55 -27.78 9.89
N TYR A 223 2.57 -28.61 10.19
CA TYR A 223 2.13 -29.76 9.39
C TYR A 223 0.67 -29.60 8.96
#